data_AF-A0A5M3Z228-F1
#
_entry.id   AF-A0A5M3Z228-F1
#
_cell.length_a   1.000
_cell.length_b   1.000
_cell.length_c   1.000
_cell.angle_alpha   90.00
_cell.angle_beta   90.00
_cell.angle_gamma   90.00
#
_symmetry.space_group_name_H-M   'P 1'
#
loop_
_entity.id
_entity.type
_entity.pdbx_description
1 polymer ?
#
loop_
_entity_poly.entity_id
_entity_poly.type
_entity_poly.pdbx_seq_one_letter_code
_entity_poly.pdbx_strand_id
1 'polypeptide(L)'
;MSTLCPCSLQIKHLSSTLPIEGPFDFSFLTTLTQPLAELCKSIEGCRNSCHSYSLDAPLVDLSDAVLSLCHAACTAYGLLNDELGPATTATTNVGSSLTCTKSPMALGKLALQAEEETLLARQVVYAVLTNLSVLLRDAYTRGKEAAGVELDLGMAASMRPGLYGREGDGPVSQCLSRVLALLGRLFPE
;
A
#
# COMPACT_ATOMS: atom_id res chain seq x y z
N MET A 1 6.56 -31.07 -2.36
CA MET A 1 6.06 -30.39 -1.15
C MET A 1 6.30 -28.91 -1.36
N SER A 2 5.26 -28.15 -1.69
CA SER A 2 5.37 -26.71 -1.92
C SER A 2 5.58 -26.03 -0.58
N THR A 3 6.83 -25.75 -0.23
CA THR A 3 7.16 -24.99 0.98
C THR A 3 6.53 -23.61 0.85
N LEU A 4 5.51 -23.32 1.67
CA LEU A 4 4.90 -21.98 1.73
C LEU A 4 6.00 -20.94 1.97
N CYS A 5 6.02 -19.90 1.15
CA CYS A 5 6.96 -18.80 1.31
C CYS A 5 6.73 -18.10 2.67
N PRO A 6 7.77 -17.90 3.50
CA PRO A 6 7.63 -17.23 4.79
C PRO A 6 7.14 -15.79 4.65
N CYS A 7 7.39 -15.13 3.51
CA CYS A 7 6.90 -13.78 3.24
C CYS A 7 5.36 -13.72 3.23
N SER A 8 4.66 -14.73 2.69
CA SER A 8 3.19 -14.76 2.69
C SER A 8 2.64 -14.75 4.12
N LEU A 9 3.28 -15.51 5.02
CA LEU A 9 2.91 -15.55 6.43
C LEU A 9 3.19 -14.23 7.14
N GLN A 10 4.34 -13.60 6.86
CA GLN A 10 4.69 -12.29 7.42
C GLN A 10 3.71 -11.19 6.97
N ILE A 11 3.32 -11.18 5.69
CA ILE A 11 2.32 -10.23 5.16
C ILE A 11 0.98 -10.43 5.86
N LYS A 12 0.49 -11.68 5.95
CA LYS A 12 -0.77 -11.99 6.63
C LYS A 12 -0.73 -11.63 8.11
N HIS A 13 0.38 -11.91 8.78
CA HIS A 13 0.57 -11.55 10.18
C HIS A 13 0.48 -10.03 10.36
N LEU A 14 1.23 -9.25 9.56
CA LEU A 14 1.17 -7.80 9.62
C LEU A 14 -0.25 -7.29 9.33
N SER A 15 -0.90 -7.79 8.28
CA SER A 15 -2.27 -7.43 7.93
C SER A 15 -3.26 -7.71 9.08
N SER A 16 -3.10 -8.83 9.78
CA SER A 16 -3.98 -9.20 10.91
C SER A 16 -3.78 -8.34 12.16
N THR A 17 -2.63 -7.66 12.28
CA THR A 17 -2.36 -6.71 13.36
C THR A 17 -2.89 -5.31 13.09
N LEU A 18 -3.34 -5.03 11.87
CA LEU A 18 -3.89 -3.73 11.52
C LEU A 18 -5.33 -3.60 12.03
N PRO A 19 -5.71 -2.44 12.58
CA PRO A 19 -7.11 -2.18 12.89
C PRO A 19 -7.91 -2.12 11.58
N ILE A 20 -8.97 -2.92 11.52
CA ILE A 20 -9.90 -3.00 10.39
C ILE A 20 -11.19 -2.20 10.64
N GLU A 21 -11.54 -1.96 11.90
CA GLU A 21 -12.73 -1.23 12.31
C GLU A 21 -12.48 -0.43 13.59
N GLY A 22 -13.26 0.63 13.80
CA GLY A 22 -13.27 1.41 15.04
C GLY A 22 -12.22 2.54 15.08
N PRO A 23 -12.07 3.19 16.25
CA PRO A 23 -11.10 4.25 16.45
C PRO A 23 -9.68 3.68 16.60
N PHE A 24 -8.71 4.32 15.96
CA PHE A 24 -7.28 4.07 16.19
C PHE A 24 -6.54 5.38 16.42
N ASP A 25 -5.47 5.32 17.21
CA ASP A 25 -4.64 6.49 17.51
C ASP A 25 -3.65 6.78 16.38
N PHE A 26 -3.50 8.04 15.96
CA PHE A 26 -2.61 8.40 14.85
C PHE A 26 -1.17 7.93 15.06
N SER A 27 -0.70 7.91 16.30
CA SER A 27 0.61 7.36 16.70
C SER A 27 0.86 5.95 16.17
N PHE A 28 -0.18 5.15 15.95
CA PHE A 28 -0.09 3.82 15.34
C PHE A 28 0.56 3.85 13.95
N LEU A 29 0.23 4.84 13.11
CA LEU A 29 0.80 4.95 11.76
C LEU A 29 2.32 5.07 11.77
N THR A 30 2.89 5.73 12.78
CA THR A 30 4.34 5.87 12.91
C THR A 30 5.04 4.51 13.08
N THR A 31 4.34 3.55 13.71
CA THR A 31 4.84 2.20 13.96
C THR A 31 4.86 1.31 12.72
N LEU A 32 4.09 1.66 11.67
CA LEU A 32 3.99 0.87 10.44
C LEU A 32 5.19 1.01 9.50
N THR A 33 5.92 2.12 9.63
CA THR A 33 7.08 2.43 8.77
C THR A 33 8.13 1.33 8.79
N GLN A 34 8.48 0.83 9.98
CA GLN A 34 9.52 -0.18 10.16
C GLN A 34 9.08 -1.58 9.67
N PRO A 35 7.91 -2.13 10.08
CA PRO A 35 7.42 -3.42 9.57
C PRO A 35 7.30 -3.46 8.04
N LEU A 36 6.84 -2.38 7.40
CA LEU A 36 6.77 -2.32 5.93
C LEU A 36 8.16 -2.36 5.28
N ALA A 37 9.15 -1.66 5.85
CA ALA A 37 10.51 -1.67 5.35
C ALA A 37 11.21 -3.04 5.57
N GLU A 38 10.97 -3.68 6.72
CA GLU A 38 11.45 -5.04 7.00
C GLU A 38 10.83 -6.06 6.05
N LEU A 39 9.54 -5.91 5.75
CA LEU A 39 8.84 -6.75 4.79
C LEU A 39 9.40 -6.58 3.36
N CYS A 40 9.70 -5.35 2.93
CA CYS A 40 10.38 -5.10 1.65
C CYS A 40 11.70 -5.89 1.59
N LYS A 41 12.56 -5.74 2.59
CA LYS A 41 13.85 -6.44 2.67
C LYS A 41 13.70 -7.97 2.72
N SER A 42 12.68 -8.46 3.41
CA SER A 42 12.38 -9.89 3.51
C SER A 42 12.01 -10.47 2.14
N ILE A 43 11.14 -9.79 1.40
CA ILE A 43 10.75 -10.19 0.04
C ILE A 43 11.94 -10.09 -0.92
N GLU A 44 12.73 -9.01 -0.83
CA GLU A 44 13.95 -8.85 -1.63
C GLU A 44 14.97 -9.97 -1.40
N GLY A 45 15.17 -10.35 -0.13
CA GLY A 45 16.08 -11.42 0.28
C GLY A 45 15.54 -12.82 -0.03
N CYS A 46 14.24 -12.96 -0.28
CA CYS A 46 13.63 -14.23 -0.62
C CYS A 46 13.89 -14.55 -2.10
N ARG A 47 14.95 -15.32 -2.38
CA ARG A 47 15.34 -15.77 -3.72
C ARG A 47 14.42 -16.82 -4.36
N ASN A 48 13.29 -17.15 -3.74
CA ASN A 48 12.47 -18.27 -4.17
C ASN A 48 11.53 -17.87 -5.32
N SER A 49 11.38 -18.75 -6.30
CA SER A 49 10.36 -18.68 -7.38
C SER A 49 8.91 -18.78 -6.88
N CYS A 50 8.69 -18.71 -5.56
CA CYS A 50 7.37 -18.79 -4.93
C CYS A 50 6.54 -17.49 -5.08
N HIS A 51 7.13 -16.40 -5.54
CA HIS A 51 6.51 -15.06 -5.51
C HIS A 51 5.59 -14.73 -6.68
N SER A 52 5.48 -15.57 -7.71
CA SER A 52 4.84 -15.16 -8.97
C SER A 52 3.34 -14.84 -8.84
N TYR A 53 2.61 -15.52 -7.93
CA TYR A 53 1.17 -15.27 -7.71
C TYR A 53 0.71 -15.48 -6.25
N SER A 54 1.52 -16.09 -5.38
CA SER A 54 1.06 -16.45 -4.03
C SER A 54 1.08 -15.29 -3.01
N LEU A 55 1.65 -14.15 -3.40
CA LEU A 55 1.75 -12.96 -2.55
C LEU A 55 0.70 -11.89 -2.88
N ASP A 56 0.07 -11.94 -4.06
CA ASP A 56 -0.83 -10.88 -4.53
C ASP A 56 -1.99 -10.66 -3.57
N ALA A 57 -2.74 -11.71 -3.21
CA ALA A 57 -3.88 -11.56 -2.31
C ALA A 57 -3.49 -11.03 -0.91
N PRO A 58 -2.52 -11.63 -0.19
CA PRO A 58 -2.05 -11.07 1.09
C PRO A 58 -1.56 -9.63 0.99
N LEU A 59 -0.87 -9.29 -0.10
CA LEU A 59 -0.29 -7.97 -0.29
C LEU A 59 -1.38 -6.92 -0.58
N VAL A 60 -2.41 -7.29 -1.34
CA VAL A 60 -3.59 -6.46 -1.57
C VAL A 60 -4.34 -6.22 -0.27
N ASP A 61 -4.59 -7.26 0.52
CA ASP A 61 -5.26 -7.15 1.84
C ASP A 61 -4.49 -6.19 2.77
N LEU A 62 -3.17 -6.37 2.87
CA LEU A 62 -2.30 -5.48 3.64
C LEU A 62 -2.40 -4.03 3.15
N SER A 63 -2.35 -3.85 1.83
CA SER A 63 -2.34 -2.52 1.22
C SER A 63 -3.67 -1.81 1.38
N ASP A 64 -4.79 -2.53 1.29
CA ASP A 64 -6.13 -1.98 1.52
C ASP A 64 -6.33 -1.55 2.97
N ALA A 65 -5.83 -2.34 3.92
CA ALA A 65 -5.84 -1.97 5.34
C ALA A 65 -4.98 -0.72 5.61
N VAL A 66 -3.74 -0.67 5.09
CA VAL A 66 -2.87 0.50 5.24
C VAL A 66 -3.44 1.75 4.56
N LEU A 67 -4.02 1.61 3.36
CA LEU A 67 -4.71 2.69 2.67
C LEU A 67 -5.88 3.23 3.48
N SER A 68 -6.69 2.34 4.07
CA SER A 68 -7.84 2.72 4.90
C SER A 68 -7.42 3.52 6.13
N LEU A 69 -6.33 3.09 6.80
CA LEU A 69 -5.73 3.83 7.91
C LEU A 69 -5.24 5.22 7.47
N CYS A 70 -4.53 5.30 6.33
CA CYS A 70 -4.02 6.56 5.79
C CYS A 70 -5.17 7.50 5.41
N HIS A 71 -6.25 7.00 4.82
CA HIS A 71 -7.43 7.80 4.51
C HIS A 71 -8.10 8.36 5.77
N ALA A 72 -8.32 7.53 6.78
CA ALA A 72 -8.90 7.97 8.05
C ALA A 72 -8.05 9.05 8.73
N ALA A 73 -6.72 8.91 8.66
CA ALA A 73 -5.78 9.91 9.15
C ALA A 73 -5.81 11.21 8.32
N CYS A 74 -5.85 11.11 7.00
CA CYS A 74 -6.01 12.27 6.12
C CYS A 74 -7.28 13.07 6.45
N THR A 75 -8.40 12.38 6.70
CA THR A 75 -9.65 13.01 7.12
C THR A 75 -9.54 13.66 8.49
N ALA A 76 -8.96 12.98 9.48
CA ALA A 76 -8.82 13.51 10.83
C ALA A 76 -7.94 14.77 10.90
N TYR A 77 -6.89 14.84 10.08
CA TYR A 77 -5.97 15.98 10.03
C TYR A 77 -6.29 17.00 8.92
N GLY A 78 -7.37 16.81 8.16
CA GLY A 78 -7.76 17.72 7.08
C GLY A 78 -6.68 17.86 5.99
N LEU A 79 -5.98 16.76 5.67
CA LEU A 79 -4.82 16.79 4.77
C LEU A 79 -5.18 16.95 3.29
N LEU A 80 -6.42 16.63 2.93
CA LEU A 80 -6.92 16.63 1.56
C LEU A 80 -7.92 17.79 1.41
N ASN A 81 -7.75 18.59 0.35
CA ASN A 81 -8.71 19.64 0.00
C ASN A 81 -9.94 18.97 -0.63
N ASP A 82 -11.04 18.86 0.11
CA ASP A 82 -12.35 18.40 -0.38
C ASP A 82 -13.04 19.43 -1.31
N GLU A 83 -12.29 20.25 -2.06
CA GLU A 83 -12.86 21.24 -3.00
C GLU A 83 -13.21 20.69 -4.39
N LEU A 84 -12.88 19.44 -4.68
CA LEU A 84 -13.61 18.69 -5.71
C LEU A 84 -14.62 17.81 -4.99
N GLY A 85 -15.89 18.21 -5.07
CA GLY A 85 -17.04 17.45 -4.57
C GLY A 85 -16.99 15.97 -4.97
N PRO A 86 -17.86 15.12 -4.38
CA PRO A 86 -17.73 13.66 -4.37
C PRO A 86 -17.48 13.13 -5.78
N ALA A 87 -16.20 12.92 -6.10
CA ALA A 87 -15.79 12.34 -7.36
C ALA A 87 -16.40 10.93 -7.36
N THR A 88 -17.29 10.74 -8.31
CA THR A 88 -18.30 9.69 -8.34
C THR A 88 -17.63 8.36 -8.63
N THR A 89 -17.04 7.76 -7.61
CA THR A 89 -17.08 6.32 -7.36
C THR A 89 -17.51 6.17 -5.93
N ALA A 90 -18.81 6.39 -5.70
CA ALA A 90 -19.50 5.78 -4.57
C ALA A 90 -19.44 4.26 -4.77
N THR A 91 -18.30 3.66 -4.42
CA THR A 91 -18.34 2.36 -3.78
C THR A 91 -18.68 2.69 -2.34
N THR A 92 -19.97 2.75 -2.06
CA THR A 92 -20.51 2.65 -0.71
C THR A 92 -19.98 1.37 -0.07
N ASN A 93 -18.77 1.42 0.50
CA ASN A 93 -18.42 0.56 1.62
C ASN A 93 -18.86 1.29 2.89
N VAL A 94 -20.18 1.27 3.09
CA VAL A 94 -20.75 1.25 4.44
C VAL A 94 -20.31 -0.09 5.02
N GLY A 95 -19.10 -0.15 5.58
CA GLY A 95 -18.51 -1.43 5.95
C GLY A 95 -17.27 -1.40 6.84
N SER A 96 -16.64 -0.25 7.05
CA SER A 96 -15.58 -0.15 8.08
C SER A 96 -15.55 1.27 8.62
N SER A 97 -16.09 1.43 9.83
CA SER A 97 -16.11 2.69 10.58
C SER A 97 -14.74 2.99 11.18
N LEU A 98 -13.70 2.99 10.34
CA LEU A 98 -12.35 3.28 10.78
C LEU A 98 -12.24 4.79 10.99
N THR A 99 -11.91 5.21 12.21
CA THR A 99 -11.78 6.63 12.56
C THR A 99 -10.41 6.86 13.19
N CYS A 100 -9.71 7.90 12.75
CA CYS A 100 -8.43 8.25 13.34
C CYS A 100 -8.68 9.25 14.48
N THR A 101 -8.27 8.91 15.70
CA THR A 101 -8.18 9.87 16.79
C THR A 101 -6.88 10.63 16.69
N LYS A 102 -6.93 11.96 16.81
CA LYS A 102 -5.73 12.79 16.82
C LYS A 102 -4.89 12.47 18.06
N SER A 103 -3.62 12.18 17.85
CA SER A 103 -2.64 12.04 18.93
C SER A 103 -1.97 13.39 19.18
N PRO A 104 -1.71 13.77 20.45
CA PRO A 104 -0.84 14.91 20.74
C PRO A 104 0.54 14.70 20.12
N MET A 105 0.99 15.65 19.30
CA MET A 105 2.30 15.59 18.64
C MET A 105 3.28 16.50 19.36
N ALA A 106 4.48 16.00 19.62
CA ALA A 106 5.55 16.79 20.24
C ALA A 106 6.90 16.51 19.60
N LEU A 107 7.67 17.57 19.39
CA LEU A 107 9.07 17.51 18.98
C LEU A 107 9.95 17.82 20.21
N GLY A 108 10.35 16.77 20.93
CA GLY A 108 11.07 16.91 22.19
C GLY A 108 10.20 17.54 23.29
N LYS A 109 10.47 18.80 23.65
CA LYS A 109 9.70 19.55 24.65
C LYS A 109 8.59 20.43 24.07
N LEU A 110 8.54 20.56 22.74
CA LEU A 110 7.60 21.45 22.05
C LEU A 110 6.38 20.64 21.61
N ALA A 111 5.19 21.01 22.07
CA ALA A 111 3.95 20.50 21.53
C ALA A 111 3.65 21.22 20.21
N LEU A 112 3.48 20.45 19.14
CA LEU A 112 3.13 21.00 17.82
C LEU A 112 1.67 21.47 17.85
N GLN A 113 1.39 22.59 17.20
CA GLN A 113 0.04 23.15 17.13
C GLN A 113 -0.40 23.41 15.69
N ALA A 114 -1.67 23.12 15.42
CA ALA A 114 -2.37 23.45 14.17
C ALA A 114 -1.59 23.03 12.91
N GLU A 115 -0.99 23.97 12.19
CA GLU A 115 -0.28 23.73 10.92
C GLU A 115 0.92 22.78 11.10
N GLU A 116 1.67 22.90 12.19
CA GLU A 116 2.82 22.02 12.46
C GLU A 116 2.38 20.57 12.66
N GLU A 117 1.25 20.39 13.33
CA GLU A 117 0.62 19.09 13.55
C GLU A 117 0.17 18.48 12.21
N THR A 118 -0.46 19.29 11.36
CA THR A 118 -0.87 18.90 9.99
C THR A 118 0.33 18.53 9.11
N LEU A 119 1.43 19.30 9.18
CA LEU A 119 2.64 19.01 8.41
C LEU A 119 3.30 17.70 8.85
N LEU A 120 3.42 17.48 10.16
CA LEU A 120 3.96 16.22 10.68
C LEU A 120 3.05 15.04 10.31
N ALA A 121 1.73 15.21 10.44
CA ALA A 121 0.78 14.19 10.04
C ALA A 121 0.92 13.83 8.55
N ARG A 122 1.02 14.83 7.68
CA ARG A 122 1.29 14.65 6.24
C ARG A 122 2.58 13.89 6.01
N GLN A 123 3.66 14.24 6.70
CA GLN A 123 4.95 13.56 6.56
C GLN A 123 4.88 12.08 6.97
N VAL A 124 4.19 11.77 8.07
CA VAL A 124 4.01 10.39 8.54
C VAL A 124 3.20 9.58 7.52
N VAL A 125 2.05 10.10 7.07
CA VAL A 125 1.22 9.42 6.06
C VAL A 125 2.01 9.22 4.76
N TYR A 126 2.77 10.24 4.33
CA TYR A 126 3.64 10.15 3.16
C TYR A 126 4.69 9.03 3.30
N ALA A 127 5.36 8.94 4.45
CA ALA A 127 6.36 7.91 4.70
C ALA A 127 5.77 6.49 4.62
N VAL A 128 4.59 6.28 5.24
CA VAL A 128 3.88 4.99 5.21
C VAL A 128 3.49 4.62 3.78
N LEU A 129 2.85 5.53 3.04
CA LEU A 129 2.44 5.30 1.67
C LEU A 129 3.62 5.10 0.72
N THR A 130 4.74 5.82 0.94
CA THR A 130 5.96 5.65 0.15
C THR A 130 6.52 4.24 0.33
N ASN A 131 6.65 3.76 1.57
CA ASN A 131 7.11 2.39 1.84
C ASN A 131 6.18 1.35 1.24
N LEU A 132 4.85 1.54 1.35
CA LEU A 132 3.88 0.67 0.71
C LEU A 132 4.02 0.66 -0.82
N SER A 133 4.27 1.82 -1.44
CA SER A 133 4.48 1.93 -2.88
C SER A 133 5.74 1.21 -3.34
N VAL A 134 6.82 1.25 -2.55
CA VAL A 134 8.06 0.51 -2.83
C VAL A 134 7.79 -0.99 -2.78
N LEU A 135 7.10 -1.45 -1.74
CA LEU A 135 6.71 -2.85 -1.58
C LEU A 135 5.88 -3.36 -2.77
N LEU A 136 4.85 -2.61 -3.17
CA LEU A 136 3.97 -2.94 -4.29
C LEU A 136 4.71 -2.92 -5.63
N ARG A 137 5.65 -1.99 -5.83
CA ARG A 137 6.48 -1.92 -7.05
C ARG A 137 7.42 -3.11 -7.16
N ASP A 138 8.11 -3.50 -6.08
CA ASP A 138 8.99 -4.68 -6.08
C ASP A 138 8.20 -5.97 -6.37
N ALA A 139 7.02 -6.12 -5.76
CA ALA A 139 6.12 -7.24 -6.05
C ALA A 139 5.65 -7.24 -7.51
N TYR A 140 5.26 -6.07 -8.06
CA TYR A 140 4.83 -5.94 -9.45
C TYR A 140 5.95 -6.27 -10.45
N THR A 141 7.18 -5.77 -10.22
CA THR A 141 8.32 -6.05 -11.11
C THR A 141 8.68 -7.54 -11.11
N ARG A 142 8.65 -8.19 -9.95
CA ARG A 142 8.91 -9.64 -9.84
C ARG A 142 7.82 -10.47 -10.52
N GLY A 143 6.56 -10.09 -10.37
CA GLY A 143 5.44 -10.74 -11.07
C GLY A 143 5.59 -10.63 -12.60
N LYS A 144 6.04 -9.46 -13.09
CA LYS A 144 6.31 -9.24 -14.52
C LYS A 144 7.48 -10.09 -15.04
N GLU A 145 8.58 -10.17 -14.28
CA GLU A 145 9.74 -10.99 -14.65
C GLU A 145 9.39 -12.48 -14.72
N ALA A 146 8.61 -13.00 -13.76
CA ALA A 146 8.18 -14.40 -13.77
C ALA A 146 7.31 -14.75 -14.99
N ALA A 147 6.41 -13.86 -15.40
CA ALA A 147 5.59 -14.03 -16.60
C ALA A 147 6.40 -13.91 -17.91
N GLY A 148 7.52 -13.16 -17.89
CA GLY A 148 8.42 -13.05 -19.04
C GLY A 148 9.32 -14.27 -19.27
N VAL A 149 9.62 -15.05 -18.23
CA VAL A 149 10.51 -16.22 -18.31
C VAL A 149 9.82 -17.48 -18.86
N GLU A 150 8.48 -17.56 -18.84
CA GLU A 150 7.75 -18.70 -19.44
C GLU A 150 7.75 -18.67 -20.98
N LEU A 151 8.09 -17.53 -21.59
CA LEU A 151 8.06 -17.36 -23.05
C LEU A 151 9.36 -17.74 -23.79
N ASP A 152 10.41 -18.16 -23.07
CA ASP A 152 11.75 -18.40 -23.68
C ASP A 152 12.17 -19.90 -23.71
N LEU A 153 11.24 -20.85 -23.52
CA LEU A 153 11.55 -22.29 -23.52
C LEU A 153 10.69 -23.15 -24.46
N GLY A 154 10.15 -22.57 -25.54
CA GLY A 154 9.42 -23.33 -26.56
C GLY A 154 9.43 -22.68 -27.93
N MET A 155 10.33 -23.13 -28.80
CA MET A 155 10.35 -22.73 -30.21
C MET A 155 9.00 -22.99 -30.91
N ALA A 156 8.56 -21.97 -31.65
CA ALA A 156 7.76 -22.03 -32.87
C ALA A 156 6.31 -22.53 -32.80
N ALA A 157 5.36 -21.57 -32.68
CA ALA A 157 4.18 -21.53 -33.55
C ALA A 157 3.47 -20.17 -33.52
N SER A 158 3.38 -19.55 -34.70
CA SER A 158 2.37 -18.58 -35.12
C SER A 158 2.54 -17.11 -34.71
N MET A 159 2.79 -16.31 -35.74
CA MET A 159 2.64 -14.86 -35.75
C MET A 159 1.35 -14.39 -35.08
N ARG A 160 1.48 -13.67 -33.97
CA ARG A 160 0.56 -12.60 -33.60
C ARG A 160 1.36 -11.49 -32.93
N PRO A 161 1.63 -10.36 -33.61
CA PRO A 161 2.07 -9.15 -32.93
C PRO A 161 0.86 -8.58 -32.17
N GLY A 162 0.67 -9.05 -30.94
CA GLY A 162 -0.23 -8.44 -29.96
C GLY A 162 0.40 -7.17 -29.41
N LEU A 163 0.41 -6.13 -30.23
CA LEU A 163 0.67 -4.74 -29.86
C LEU A 163 -0.27 -4.32 -28.72
N TYR A 164 0.30 -3.75 -27.66
CA TYR A 164 -0.30 -2.84 -26.67
C TYR A 164 -1.62 -3.26 -25.98
N GLY A 165 -1.57 -3.36 -24.65
CA GLY A 165 -2.72 -2.91 -23.84
C GLY A 165 -3.38 -3.89 -22.88
N ARG A 166 -2.63 -4.71 -22.13
CA ARG A 166 -3.18 -5.28 -20.89
C ARG A 166 -2.14 -5.60 -19.80
N GLU A 167 -1.08 -4.80 -19.68
CA GLU A 167 -0.04 -4.96 -18.64
C GLU A 167 -0.42 -4.33 -17.28
N GLY A 168 -1.64 -3.81 -17.13
CA GLY A 168 -2.06 -3.00 -15.97
C GLY A 168 -3.31 -3.47 -15.23
N ASP A 169 -3.73 -4.73 -15.38
CA ASP A 169 -5.01 -5.22 -14.83
C ASP A 169 -4.83 -6.23 -13.69
N GLY A 170 -3.66 -6.23 -13.05
CA GLY A 170 -3.39 -7.05 -11.87
C GLY A 170 -3.83 -6.35 -10.58
N PRO A 171 -4.29 -7.08 -9.55
CA PRO A 171 -4.79 -6.46 -8.31
C PRO A 171 -3.73 -5.62 -7.59
N VAL A 172 -2.45 -6.01 -7.68
CA VAL A 172 -1.30 -5.23 -7.16
C VAL A 172 -1.14 -3.89 -7.89
N SER A 173 -1.35 -3.86 -9.22
CA SER A 173 -1.24 -2.64 -10.03
C SER A 173 -2.38 -1.65 -9.77
N GLN A 174 -3.59 -2.16 -9.55
CA GLN A 174 -4.74 -1.34 -9.13
C GLN A 174 -4.50 -0.75 -7.74
N CYS A 175 -3.94 -1.54 -6.81
CA CYS A 175 -3.61 -1.06 -5.49
C CYS A 175 -2.49 0.00 -5.51
N LEU A 176 -1.42 -0.23 -6.27
CA LEU A 176 -0.36 0.75 -6.47
C LEU A 176 -0.90 2.07 -7.03
N SER A 177 -1.82 2.01 -8.00
CA SER A 177 -2.46 3.20 -8.56
C SER A 177 -3.23 4.00 -7.50
N ARG A 178 -3.94 3.32 -6.59
CA ARG A 178 -4.64 3.97 -5.46
C ARG A 178 -3.68 4.61 -4.47
N VAL A 179 -2.57 3.94 -4.14
CA VAL A 179 -1.51 4.49 -3.28
C VAL A 179 -0.89 5.74 -3.90
N LEU A 180 -0.54 5.69 -5.18
CA LEU A 180 0.05 6.83 -5.88
C LEU A 180 -0.94 7.99 -6.04
N ALA A 181 -2.22 7.71 -6.26
CA ALA A 181 -3.26 8.73 -6.30
C ALA A 181 -3.39 9.46 -4.95
N LEU A 182 -3.33 8.74 -3.83
CA LEU A 182 -3.37 9.37 -2.50
C LEU A 182 -2.09 10.17 -2.22
N LEU A 183 -0.92 9.65 -2.58
CA LEU A 183 0.36 10.36 -2.49
C LEU A 183 0.34 11.69 -3.27
N GLY A 184 -0.15 11.66 -4.51
CA GLY A 184 -0.25 12.87 -5.35
C GLY A 184 -1.19 13.92 -4.78
N ARG A 185 -2.24 13.53 -4.06
CA ARG A 185 -3.15 14.47 -3.40
C ARG A 185 -2.59 15.08 -2.11
N LEU A 186 -1.62 14.44 -1.46
CA LEU A 186 -0.97 14.99 -0.26
C LEU A 186 -0.02 16.15 -0.58
N PHE A 187 0.48 16.22 -1.82
CA PHE A 187 1.34 17.28 -2.32
C PHE A 187 0.86 17.73 -3.70
N PRO A 188 -0.27 18.48 -3.77
CA PRO A 188 -0.66 19.13 -5.02
C PRO A 188 0.40 20.19 -5.37
N GLU A 189 0.89 20.16 -6.60
CA GLU A 189 1.80 21.19 -7.16
C GLU A 189 1.14 22.58 -7.21
#